data_AF-A0A8S3QC53-F1
#
_entry.id   AF-A0A8S3QC53-F1
#
_cell.length_a   1.000
_cell.length_b   1.000
_cell.length_c   1.000
_cell.angle_alpha   90.00
_cell.angle_beta   90.00
_cell.angle_gamma   90.00
#
_symmetry.space_group_name_H-M   'P 1'
#
loop_
_entity.id
_entity.type
_entity.pdbx_description
1 polymer ?
#
loop_
_entity_poly.entity_id
_entity_poly.type
_entity_poly.pdbx_seq_one_letter_code
_entity_poly.pdbx_strand_id
1 'polypeptide(L)'
;MSRQDIQMALSKPSYFEFTEPSPCYNGNRYAYSMECLHDGTHVWLGGTAEPTATASFDPIFYPLHAFVDKIFGLFRRRMIQEGNAVYPDKQITGHAPRDRMLFYNTFPGIESLTHEDGYGENLDQLVSYTSTPSCPNCAGSDDLYCDTTQNICVSRTRQGPQNMAVNRVPMRTNDGIETAEMMEPDSPVRVQRIMNRFGAFSIRGPMFGPVGMRDRRTTGISMRFM
;
A
#
# COMPACT_ATOMS: atom_id res chain seq x y z
N MET A 1 -1.81 -5.43 11.43
CA MET A 1 -0.44 -5.07 11.82
C MET A 1 -0.36 -4.77 13.33
N SER A 2 0.50 -5.47 14.06
CA SER A 2 0.71 -5.33 15.51
C SER A 2 1.80 -4.29 15.85
N ARG A 3 1.92 -3.89 17.12
CA ARG A 3 3.01 -3.03 17.59
C ARG A 3 4.38 -3.66 17.34
N GLN A 4 4.49 -4.98 17.54
CA GLN A 4 5.72 -5.71 17.31
C GLN A 4 6.09 -5.73 15.82
N ASP A 5 5.11 -5.92 14.94
CA ASP A 5 5.31 -5.90 13.49
C ASP A 5 5.90 -4.56 13.05
N ILE A 6 5.35 -3.45 13.55
CA ILE A 6 5.83 -2.09 13.26
C ILE A 6 7.27 -1.91 13.75
N GLN A 7 7.59 -2.39 14.95
CA GLN A 7 8.97 -2.31 15.47
C GLN A 7 9.95 -3.10 14.60
N MET A 8 9.56 -4.28 14.14
CA MET A 8 10.37 -5.13 13.25
C MET A 8 10.54 -4.54 11.85
N ALA A 9 9.53 -3.85 11.33
CA ALA A 9 9.63 -3.10 10.08
C ALA A 9 10.54 -1.88 10.25
N LEU A 10 10.34 -1.09 11.31
CA LEU A 10 11.17 0.08 11.60
C LEU A 10 12.63 -0.28 11.86
N SER A 11 12.96 -1.52 12.24
CA SER A 11 14.33 -1.99 12.46
C SER A 11 15.07 -2.45 11.20
N LYS A 12 14.45 -2.43 10.01
CA LYS A 12 15.13 -2.86 8.77
C LYS A 12 16.33 -1.97 8.45
N PRO A 13 17.48 -2.48 8.02
CA PRO A 13 18.69 -1.68 7.87
C PRO A 13 18.73 -0.83 6.58
N SER A 14 17.80 -1.04 5.65
CA SER A 14 17.80 -0.37 4.34
C SER A 14 16.38 -0.23 3.80
N TYR A 15 16.18 0.72 2.88
CA TYR A 15 14.92 0.83 2.15
C TYR A 15 14.57 -0.44 1.39
N PHE A 16 15.56 -1.15 0.83
CA PHE A 16 15.32 -2.41 0.14
C PHE A 16 14.63 -3.42 1.06
N GLU A 17 15.16 -3.65 2.26
CA GLU A 17 14.53 -4.61 3.19
C GLU A 17 13.19 -4.15 3.77
N PHE A 18 12.91 -2.85 3.67
CA PHE A 18 11.69 -2.24 4.16
C PHE A 18 10.56 -2.28 3.12
N THR A 19 10.83 -1.93 1.86
CA THR A 19 9.82 -1.78 0.80
C THR A 19 9.79 -2.89 -0.23
N GLU A 20 10.80 -3.75 -0.30
CA GLU A 20 10.90 -4.72 -1.39
C GLU A 20 9.77 -5.77 -1.35
N PRO A 21 9.05 -5.98 -2.48
CA PRO A 21 8.21 -7.15 -2.67
C PRO A 21 9.02 -8.43 -2.58
N SER A 22 8.86 -9.14 -1.48
CA SER A 22 9.61 -10.35 -1.17
C SER A 22 8.69 -11.38 -0.52
N PRO A 23 9.00 -12.68 -0.63
CA PRO A 23 8.14 -13.71 -0.07
C PRO A 23 7.87 -13.54 1.45
N CYS A 24 6.60 -13.40 1.81
CA CYS A 24 6.14 -13.09 3.16
C CYS A 24 5.86 -14.35 4.00
N TYR A 25 6.87 -15.17 4.27
CA TYR A 25 6.71 -16.39 5.08
C TYR A 25 7.62 -16.41 6.32
N ASN A 26 7.21 -17.13 7.36
CA ASN A 26 7.96 -17.22 8.62
C ASN A 26 9.36 -17.79 8.41
N GLY A 27 10.37 -17.17 9.03
CA GLY A 27 11.79 -17.49 8.82
C GLY A 27 12.44 -16.73 7.67
N ASN A 28 11.68 -16.01 6.84
CA ASN A 28 12.23 -15.09 5.85
C ASN A 28 12.60 -13.74 6.50
N ARG A 29 13.77 -13.20 6.15
CA ARG A 29 14.22 -11.85 6.54
C ARG A 29 13.21 -10.75 6.16
N TYR A 30 12.40 -10.96 5.12
CA TYR A 30 11.38 -10.00 4.65
C TYR A 30 10.00 -10.20 5.26
N ALA A 31 9.78 -11.19 6.13
CA ALA A 31 8.46 -11.45 6.73
C ALA A 31 7.87 -10.24 7.50
N TYR A 32 8.72 -9.29 7.88
CA TYR A 32 8.35 -8.04 8.53
C TYR A 32 8.76 -6.80 7.71
N SER A 33 8.90 -6.93 6.38
CA SER A 33 8.95 -5.75 5.51
C SER A 33 7.60 -5.03 5.57
N MET A 34 7.59 -3.74 5.27
CA MET A 34 6.32 -3.01 5.24
C MET A 34 5.40 -3.53 4.16
N GLU A 35 5.94 -3.94 3.01
CA GLU A 35 5.16 -4.57 1.93
C GLU A 35 4.41 -5.80 2.46
N CYS A 36 5.11 -6.72 3.12
CA CYS A 36 4.48 -7.94 3.65
C CYS A 36 3.40 -7.66 4.70
N LEU A 37 3.62 -6.67 5.56
CA LEU A 37 2.67 -6.32 6.60
C LEU A 37 1.45 -5.55 6.05
N HIS A 38 1.66 -4.74 5.01
CA HIS A 38 0.63 -4.01 4.28
C HIS A 38 -0.24 -4.98 3.48
N ASP A 39 0.36 -5.85 2.66
CA ASP A 39 -0.33 -6.89 1.90
C ASP A 39 -1.12 -7.84 2.81
N GLY A 40 -0.51 -8.28 3.91
CA GLY A 40 -1.20 -9.13 4.89
C GLY A 40 -2.44 -8.46 5.49
N THR A 41 -2.46 -7.13 5.57
CA THR A 41 -3.63 -6.38 6.04
C THR A 41 -4.72 -6.31 4.96
N HIS A 42 -4.36 -6.13 3.69
CA HIS A 42 -5.30 -6.24 2.56
C HIS A 42 -5.96 -7.62 2.50
N VAL A 43 -5.17 -8.70 2.61
CA VAL A 43 -5.67 -10.08 2.63
C VAL A 43 -6.56 -10.33 3.85
N TRP A 44 -6.22 -9.79 5.01
CA TRP A 44 -7.05 -9.94 6.22
C TRP A 44 -8.41 -9.23 6.10
N LEU A 45 -8.47 -8.06 5.46
CA LEU A 45 -9.73 -7.36 5.18
C LEU A 45 -10.60 -8.15 4.19
N GLY A 46 -9.99 -8.78 3.19
CA GLY A 46 -10.68 -9.59 2.19
C GLY A 46 -11.57 -8.76 1.25
N GLY A 47 -12.47 -9.42 0.54
CA GLY A 47 -13.48 -8.76 -0.30
C GLY A 47 -12.87 -7.88 -1.39
N THR A 48 -13.34 -6.64 -1.53
CA THR A 48 -12.79 -5.69 -2.50
C THR A 48 -11.41 -5.18 -2.11
N ALA A 49 -11.04 -5.24 -0.83
CA ALA A 49 -9.77 -4.77 -0.30
C ALA A 49 -8.58 -5.70 -0.61
N GLU A 50 -8.83 -6.97 -0.93
CA GLU A 50 -7.76 -7.97 -1.18
C GLU A 50 -7.14 -7.84 -2.59
N PRO A 51 -7.90 -7.78 -3.71
CA PRO A 51 -7.28 -7.64 -5.03
C PRO A 51 -6.73 -6.23 -5.24
N THR A 52 -5.47 -6.11 -5.65
CA THR A 52 -4.81 -4.82 -5.91
C THR A 52 -5.56 -3.93 -6.91
N ALA A 53 -6.25 -4.54 -7.89
CA ALA A 53 -7.04 -3.83 -8.90
C ALA A 53 -8.32 -3.17 -8.34
N THR A 54 -8.82 -3.63 -7.18
CA THR A 54 -10.07 -3.15 -6.58
C THR A 54 -9.89 -2.61 -5.17
N ALA A 55 -8.70 -2.75 -4.58
CA ALA A 55 -8.45 -2.43 -3.18
C ALA A 55 -8.87 -1.00 -2.81
N SER A 56 -8.63 -0.05 -3.72
CA SER A 56 -8.98 1.37 -3.55
C SER A 56 -10.47 1.67 -3.63
N PHE A 57 -11.32 0.70 -4.01
CA PHE A 57 -12.77 0.87 -3.99
C PHE A 57 -13.33 0.73 -2.57
N ASP A 58 -12.61 0.08 -1.65
CA ASP A 58 -12.93 0.06 -0.24
C ASP A 58 -12.41 1.35 0.43
N PRO A 59 -13.27 2.16 1.09
CA PRO A 59 -12.83 3.37 1.77
C PRO A 59 -11.75 3.17 2.84
N ILE A 60 -11.61 1.95 3.40
CA ILE A 60 -10.54 1.61 4.37
C ILE A 60 -9.15 1.71 3.73
N PHE A 61 -9.05 1.65 2.41
CA PHE A 61 -7.80 1.82 1.66
C PHE A 61 -7.05 3.09 2.07
N TYR A 62 -7.75 4.23 2.13
CA TYR A 62 -7.12 5.52 2.41
C TYR A 62 -6.53 5.64 3.82
N PRO A 63 -7.25 5.35 4.92
CA PRO A 63 -6.65 5.37 6.26
C PRO A 63 -5.59 4.28 6.44
N LEU A 64 -5.70 3.12 5.78
CA LEU A 64 -4.65 2.10 5.79
C LEU A 64 -3.35 2.63 5.13
N HIS A 65 -3.45 3.22 3.94
CA HIS A 65 -2.28 3.78 3.25
C HIS A 65 -1.71 5.03 3.94
N ALA A 66 -2.54 5.86 4.59
CA ALA A 66 -2.05 6.96 5.44
C ALA A 66 -1.27 6.43 6.65
N PHE A 67 -1.70 5.31 7.22
CA PHE A 67 -0.96 4.65 8.31
C PHE A 67 0.36 4.05 7.82
N VAL A 68 0.39 3.43 6.64
CA VAL A 68 1.62 2.93 6.01
C VAL A 68 2.59 4.09 5.73
N ASP A 69 2.11 5.21 5.17
CA ASP A 69 2.90 6.40 4.91
C ASP A 69 3.50 7.01 6.19
N LYS A 70 2.72 7.06 7.28
CA LYS A 70 3.24 7.44 8.60
C LYS A 70 4.44 6.57 9.04
N ILE A 71 4.36 5.25 8.85
CA ILE A 71 5.45 4.32 9.21
C ILE A 71 6.65 4.52 8.28
N PHE A 72 6.41 4.70 6.98
CA PHE A 72 7.46 5.05 6.01
C PHE A 72 8.17 6.35 6.40
N GLY A 73 7.44 7.41 6.78
CA GLY A 73 8.03 8.66 7.26
C GLY A 73 8.89 8.50 8.52
N LEU A 74 8.47 7.65 9.46
CA LEU A 74 9.29 7.29 10.64
C LEU A 74 10.58 6.57 10.23
N PHE A 75 10.49 5.61 9.31
CA PHE A 75 11.63 4.88 8.78
C PHE A 75 12.61 5.79 8.03
N ARG A 76 12.09 6.62 7.11
CA ARG A 76 12.84 7.61 6.34
C ARG A 76 13.64 8.53 7.24
N ARG A 77 13.00 9.12 8.27
CA ARG A 77 13.69 10.02 9.22
C ARG A 77 14.88 9.33 9.88
N ARG A 78 14.74 8.06 10.28
CA ARG A 78 15.86 7.28 10.81
C ARG A 78 16.96 7.07 9.77
N MET A 79 16.61 6.63 8.56
CA MET A 79 17.60 6.42 7.49
C MET A 79 18.38 7.70 7.15
N ILE A 80 17.71 8.87 7.16
CA ILE A 80 18.36 10.17 6.94
C ILE A 80 19.34 10.47 8.07
N GLN A 81 18.92 10.29 9.33
CA GLN A 81 19.78 10.49 10.51
C GLN A 81 21.00 9.57 10.51
N GLU A 82 20.85 8.34 10.00
CA GLU A 82 21.92 7.35 9.85
C GLU A 82 22.78 7.59 8.60
N GLY A 83 22.41 8.52 7.72
CA GLY A 83 23.11 8.78 6.45
C GLY A 83 22.94 7.66 5.41
N ASN A 84 21.89 6.84 5.54
CA ASN A 84 21.62 5.67 4.69
C ASN A 84 20.29 5.79 3.92
N ALA A 85 19.84 7.02 3.66
CA ALA A 85 18.60 7.28 2.95
C ALA A 85 18.75 7.11 1.43
N VAL A 86 18.91 5.86 0.97
CA VAL A 86 19.19 5.54 -0.45
C VAL A 86 18.02 4.78 -1.07
N TYR A 87 17.44 5.34 -2.14
CA TYR A 87 16.43 4.64 -2.93
C TYR A 87 17.02 3.34 -3.53
N PRO A 88 16.35 2.18 -3.41
CA PRO A 88 16.85 0.94 -3.99
C PRO A 88 16.89 1.01 -5.53
N ASP A 89 18.07 1.03 -6.14
CA ASP A 89 18.21 1.05 -7.61
C ASP A 89 17.96 -0.34 -8.19
N LYS A 90 16.68 -0.63 -8.44
CA LYS A 90 16.27 -1.71 -9.32
C LYS A 90 16.12 -1.12 -10.70
N GLN A 91 16.96 -1.55 -11.64
CA GLN A 91 16.89 -1.17 -13.05
C GLN A 91 15.68 -1.83 -13.75
N ILE A 92 14.50 -1.68 -13.14
CA ILE A 92 13.20 -2.14 -13.62
C ILE A 92 12.43 -0.88 -14.02
N THR A 93 11.95 -0.85 -15.27
CA THR A 93 11.16 0.26 -15.77
C THR A 93 9.92 0.50 -14.91
N GLY A 94 9.70 1.75 -14.52
CA GLY A 94 8.62 2.16 -13.63
C GLY A 94 8.97 2.03 -12.14
N HIS A 95 10.20 1.63 -11.79
CA HIS A 95 10.65 1.46 -10.41
C HIS A 95 12.08 1.99 -10.18
N ALA A 96 12.74 2.54 -11.20
CA ALA A 96 14.04 3.16 -11.01
C ALA A 96 13.89 4.50 -10.25
N PRO A 97 14.93 4.98 -9.52
CA PRO A 97 14.85 6.21 -8.74
C PRO A 97 14.37 7.43 -9.56
N ARG A 98 14.83 7.53 -10.81
CA ARG A 98 14.52 8.63 -11.74
C ARG A 98 13.30 8.39 -12.62
N ASP A 99 12.66 7.23 -12.49
CA ASP A 99 11.39 7.01 -13.16
C ASP A 99 10.32 7.91 -12.54
N ARG A 100 9.42 8.41 -13.37
CA ARG A 100 8.30 9.22 -12.91
C ARG A 100 7.32 8.33 -12.16
N MET A 101 6.83 8.84 -11.04
CA MET A 101 5.70 8.25 -10.35
C MET A 101 4.50 8.22 -11.29
N LEU A 102 3.88 7.05 -11.45
CA LEU A 102 2.68 6.90 -12.27
C LEU A 102 1.46 7.48 -11.55
N PHE A 103 1.29 8.79 -11.63
CA PHE A 103 0.00 9.41 -11.40
C PHE A 103 -0.78 9.31 -12.71
N TYR A 104 -1.93 8.64 -12.71
CA TYR A 104 -2.81 8.56 -13.88
C TYR A 104 -3.35 9.95 -14.26
N ASN A 105 -2.55 10.87 -14.82
CA ASN A 105 -2.91 12.19 -15.37
C ASN A 105 -3.88 13.06 -14.53
N THR A 106 -4.09 12.77 -13.24
CA THR A 106 -5.25 13.28 -12.49
C THR A 106 -4.89 14.47 -11.59
N PHE A 107 -3.60 14.80 -11.43
CA PHE A 107 -3.17 15.82 -10.47
C PHE A 107 -2.19 16.81 -11.10
N PRO A 108 -2.70 18.00 -11.51
CA PRO A 108 -1.86 19.11 -11.93
C PRO A 108 -0.82 19.48 -10.86
N GLY A 109 0.45 19.50 -11.21
CA GLY A 109 1.55 19.93 -10.34
C GLY A 109 2.41 18.83 -9.71
N ILE A 110 2.14 17.54 -9.97
CA ILE A 110 2.96 16.41 -9.49
C ILE A 110 3.42 15.46 -10.61
N GLU A 111 3.17 15.79 -11.87
CA GLU A 111 3.40 14.93 -13.05
C GLU A 111 4.89 14.73 -13.39
N SER A 112 5.76 15.51 -12.75
CA SER A 112 7.21 15.42 -12.88
C SER A 112 7.88 14.75 -11.68
N LEU A 113 7.15 14.39 -10.62
CA LEU A 113 7.76 13.76 -9.46
C LEU A 113 8.31 12.38 -9.83
N THR A 114 9.54 12.15 -9.42
CA THR A 114 10.23 10.87 -9.54
C THR A 114 10.06 10.05 -8.28
N HIS A 115 10.42 8.77 -8.30
CA HIS A 115 10.43 7.96 -7.09
C HIS A 115 11.44 8.47 -6.04
N GLU A 116 12.56 9.04 -6.49
CA GLU A 116 13.54 9.72 -5.65
C GLU A 116 12.90 10.92 -4.92
N ASP A 117 12.09 11.72 -5.60
CA ASP A 117 11.33 12.82 -4.97
C ASP A 117 10.33 12.31 -3.94
N GLY A 118 9.66 11.18 -4.22
CA GLY A 118 8.75 10.50 -3.30
C GLY A 118 9.41 10.04 -2.00
N TYR A 119 10.67 9.62 -2.07
CA TYR A 119 11.48 9.22 -0.92
C TYR A 119 12.12 10.41 -0.21
N GLY A 120 12.19 11.57 -0.86
CA GLY A 120 12.72 12.80 -0.29
C GLY A 120 11.88 13.36 0.86
N GLU A 121 12.41 14.38 1.53
CA GLU A 121 11.74 15.05 2.66
C GLU A 121 10.68 16.06 2.21
N ASN A 122 10.75 16.55 0.97
CA ASN A 122 9.89 17.63 0.49
C ASN A 122 8.39 17.28 0.57
N LEU A 123 8.03 16.02 0.26
CA LEU A 123 6.64 15.57 0.38
C LEU A 123 6.24 15.24 1.83
N ASP A 124 7.18 14.78 2.68
CA ASP A 124 6.93 14.54 4.12
C ASP A 124 6.46 15.82 4.81
N GLN A 125 7.02 16.96 4.41
CA GLN A 125 6.71 18.26 5.00
C GLN A 125 5.29 18.76 4.69
N LEU A 126 4.59 18.13 3.75
CA LEU A 126 3.21 18.49 3.39
C LEU A 126 2.18 17.86 4.34
N VAL A 127 2.57 16.88 5.15
CA VAL A 127 1.65 16.11 6.00
C VAL A 127 2.20 16.03 7.42
N SER A 128 1.32 16.18 8.42
CA SER A 128 1.67 15.93 9.83
C SER A 128 0.85 14.78 10.39
N TYR A 129 1.53 13.81 10.99
CA TYR A 129 0.89 12.68 11.67
C TYR A 129 0.89 12.90 13.18
N THR A 130 -0.25 12.62 13.82
CA THR A 130 -0.34 12.60 15.28
C THR A 130 0.41 11.39 15.85
N SER A 131 0.89 11.53 17.08
CA SER A 131 1.49 10.41 17.83
C SER A 131 0.47 9.28 18.01
N THR A 132 0.94 8.04 17.97
CA THR A 132 0.09 6.88 18.21
C THR A 132 -0.42 6.91 19.66
N PRO A 133 -1.73 6.71 19.92
CA PRO A 133 -2.28 6.71 21.27
C PRO A 133 -1.53 5.75 22.19
N SER A 134 -1.21 6.23 23.39
CA SER A 134 -0.51 5.45 24.42
C SER A 134 -1.23 5.53 25.76
N CYS A 135 -1.10 4.47 26.56
CA CYS A 135 -1.52 4.47 27.95
C CYS A 135 -0.84 5.61 28.75
N PRO A 136 -1.46 6.09 29.85
CA PRO A 136 -2.72 5.59 30.43
C PRO A 136 -3.98 6.14 29.75
N ASN A 137 -3.88 7.26 29.02
CA ASN A 137 -5.05 8.03 28.60
C ASN A 137 -5.48 7.76 27.15
N CYS A 138 -4.70 7.02 26.35
CA CYS A 138 -5.03 6.70 24.95
C CYS A 138 -5.44 7.92 24.13
N ALA A 139 -4.68 9.01 24.28
CA ALA A 139 -4.95 10.32 23.67
C ALA A 139 -6.32 10.94 24.02
N GLY A 140 -6.99 10.46 25.07
CA GLY A 140 -8.32 10.91 25.47
C GLY A 140 -9.44 10.44 24.53
N SER A 141 -9.20 9.42 23.71
CA SER A 141 -10.19 8.90 22.75
C SER A 141 -11.35 8.20 23.45
N ASP A 142 -12.58 8.51 23.01
CA ASP A 142 -13.79 7.82 23.45
C ASP A 142 -13.88 6.38 22.91
N ASP A 143 -13.18 6.06 21.82
CA ASP A 143 -13.21 4.75 21.16
C ASP A 143 -12.14 3.78 21.69
N LEU A 144 -11.15 4.29 22.41
CA LEU A 144 -10.04 3.51 22.93
C LEU A 144 -10.07 3.43 24.47
N TYR A 145 -9.63 2.31 25.01
CA TYR A 145 -9.29 2.17 26.43
C TYR A 145 -7.87 1.67 26.58
N CYS A 146 -7.23 2.01 27.70
CA CYS A 146 -5.93 1.43 28.04
C CYS A 146 -6.14 0.03 28.63
N ASP A 147 -5.66 -1.01 27.92
CA ASP A 147 -5.46 -2.32 28.50
C ASP A 147 -4.18 -2.26 29.35
N THR A 148 -4.34 -2.13 30.66
CA THR A 148 -3.23 -1.97 31.61
C THR A 148 -2.40 -3.24 31.78
N THR A 149 -2.92 -4.41 31.40
CA THR A 149 -2.17 -5.68 31.47
C THR A 149 -1.08 -5.74 30.41
N GLN A 150 -1.37 -5.23 29.22
CA GLN A 150 -0.46 -5.19 28.08
C GLN A 150 0.16 -3.81 27.85
N ASN A 151 -0.32 -2.78 28.57
CA ASN A 151 0.06 -1.38 28.43
C ASN A 151 -0.09 -0.88 26.98
N ILE A 152 -1.23 -1.20 26.36
CA ILE A 152 -1.59 -0.80 24.98
C ILE A 152 -2.99 -0.20 24.93
N CYS A 153 -3.21 0.69 23.96
CA CYS A 153 -4.53 1.22 23.65
C CYS A 153 -5.28 0.28 22.72
N VAL A 154 -6.50 -0.07 23.08
CA VAL A 154 -7.32 -1.06 22.38
C VAL A 154 -8.70 -0.49 22.09
N SER A 155 -9.27 -0.83 20.93
CA SER A 155 -10.65 -0.48 20.60
C SER A 155 -11.63 -1.02 21.64
N ARG A 156 -12.54 -0.18 22.11
CA ARG A 156 -13.64 -0.58 23.01
C ARG A 156 -14.57 -1.61 22.36
N THR A 157 -14.67 -1.64 21.03
CA THR A 157 -15.47 -2.67 20.33
C THR A 157 -14.91 -4.08 20.52
N ARG A 158 -13.61 -4.23 20.85
CA ARG A 158 -13.00 -5.51 21.22
C ARG A 158 -13.54 -6.05 22.57
N GLN A 159 -14.15 -5.21 23.39
CA GLN A 159 -14.84 -5.62 24.63
C GLN A 159 -16.28 -6.12 24.41
N GLY A 160 -16.73 -6.25 23.14
CA GLY A 160 -18.03 -6.85 22.81
C GLY A 160 -18.26 -8.21 23.49
N PRO A 161 -19.53 -8.65 23.64
CA PRO A 161 -19.90 -9.71 24.56
C PRO A 161 -19.05 -10.97 24.33
N GLN A 162 -18.30 -11.36 25.35
CA GLN A 162 -17.42 -12.53 25.46
C GLN A 162 -18.13 -13.88 25.22
N ASN A 163 -19.36 -13.88 24.70
CA ASN A 163 -20.26 -15.04 24.57
C ASN A 163 -20.68 -15.36 23.13
N MET A 164 -20.22 -14.64 22.11
CA MET A 164 -20.20 -15.22 20.77
C MET A 164 -18.82 -15.82 20.58
N ALA A 165 -18.74 -17.14 20.70
CA ALA A 165 -17.59 -17.90 20.26
C ALA A 165 -17.21 -17.38 18.87
N VAL A 166 -16.11 -16.63 18.80
CA VAL A 166 -15.37 -16.50 17.55
C VAL A 166 -15.01 -17.93 17.23
N ASN A 167 -15.78 -18.55 16.34
CA ASN A 167 -15.30 -19.70 15.60
C ASN A 167 -13.99 -19.21 15.01
N ARG A 168 -12.88 -19.59 15.64
CA ARG A 168 -11.60 -19.58 14.96
C ARG A 168 -11.87 -20.45 13.75
N VAL A 169 -12.08 -19.81 12.60
CA VAL A 169 -11.91 -20.51 11.33
C VAL A 169 -10.46 -20.98 11.44
N PRO A 170 -10.20 -22.29 11.54
CA PRO A 170 -8.84 -22.76 11.58
C PRO A 170 -8.16 -22.19 10.34
N MET A 171 -6.97 -21.61 10.53
CA MET A 171 -6.03 -21.43 9.44
C MET A 171 -6.05 -22.74 8.67
N ARG A 172 -6.51 -22.72 7.40
CA ARG A 172 -6.42 -23.91 6.56
C ARG A 172 -4.96 -24.32 6.58
N THR A 173 -4.67 -25.49 7.14
CA THR A 173 -3.43 -26.16 6.80
C THR A 173 -3.47 -26.37 5.29
N ASN A 174 -2.37 -26.05 4.62
CA ASN A 174 -2.20 -26.30 3.19
C ASN A 174 -2.06 -27.81 2.92
N ASP A 175 -3.06 -28.59 3.31
CA ASP A 175 -3.17 -29.98 2.92
C ASP A 175 -3.95 -30.02 1.61
N GLY A 176 -3.21 -29.83 0.51
CA GLY A 176 -3.73 -29.95 -0.85
C GLY A 176 -3.24 -28.90 -1.85
N ILE A 177 -1.94 -28.57 -1.86
CA ILE A 177 -1.33 -28.06 -3.10
C ILE A 177 -0.98 -29.29 -3.92
N GLU A 178 -1.84 -29.65 -4.88
CA GLU A 178 -1.38 -30.38 -6.06
C GLU A 178 -0.26 -29.53 -6.66
N THR A 179 0.90 -30.16 -6.77
CA THR A 179 2.12 -29.58 -7.33
C THR A 179 1.80 -29.00 -8.70
N ALA A 180 1.76 -27.67 -8.80
CA ALA A 180 1.90 -27.01 -10.09
C ALA A 180 3.31 -27.35 -10.59
N GLU A 181 3.37 -28.34 -11.49
CA GLU A 181 4.57 -28.67 -12.24
C GLU A 181 5.11 -27.39 -12.87
N MET A 182 6.39 -27.12 -12.59
CA MET A 182 7.15 -26.05 -13.19
C MET A 182 7.25 -26.34 -14.69
N MET A 183 6.48 -25.59 -15.49
CA MET A 183 6.50 -25.76 -16.95
C MET A 183 7.65 -24.94 -17.52
N GLU A 184 8.72 -25.66 -17.88
CA GLU A 184 9.78 -25.20 -18.80
C GLU A 184 9.19 -24.80 -20.18
N PRO A 185 9.88 -23.96 -20.96
CA PRO A 185 9.29 -23.28 -22.11
C PRO A 185 9.42 -24.14 -23.38
N ASP A 186 8.31 -24.66 -23.90
CA ASP A 186 8.33 -25.29 -25.23
C ASP A 186 7.13 -24.93 -26.13
N SER A 187 7.48 -24.22 -27.23
CA SER A 187 6.91 -24.26 -28.59
C SER A 187 5.59 -23.54 -28.97
N PRO A 188 5.51 -22.93 -30.19
CA PRO A 188 4.55 -21.88 -30.55
C PRO A 188 3.25 -22.38 -31.23
N VAL A 189 2.72 -23.53 -30.83
CA VAL A 189 1.58 -24.17 -31.56
C VAL A 189 0.21 -23.89 -30.92
N ARG A 190 0.16 -23.27 -29.73
CA ARG A 190 -1.09 -23.13 -28.95
C ARG A 190 -1.72 -21.73 -28.92
N VAL A 191 -1.27 -20.81 -29.78
CA VAL A 191 -1.85 -19.45 -29.89
C VAL A 191 -3.14 -19.40 -30.72
N GLN A 192 -3.45 -20.43 -31.52
CA GLN A 192 -4.58 -20.36 -32.45
C GLN A 192 -5.97 -20.72 -31.85
N ARG A 193 -6.06 -21.16 -30.59
CA ARG A 193 -7.33 -21.71 -30.03
C ARG A 193 -8.09 -20.84 -29.02
N ILE A 194 -7.57 -19.68 -28.62
CA ILE A 194 -8.24 -18.76 -27.66
C ILE A 194 -8.77 -17.49 -28.36
N MET A 195 -8.76 -17.41 -29.70
CA MET A 195 -9.26 -16.25 -30.45
C MET A 195 -10.68 -16.39 -31.02
N ASN A 196 -11.40 -17.49 -30.76
CA ASN A 196 -12.75 -17.74 -31.33
C ASN A 196 -13.89 -17.77 -30.30
N ARG A 197 -13.77 -17.11 -29.14
CA ARG A 197 -14.86 -17.05 -28.14
C ARG A 197 -15.31 -15.67 -27.68
N PHE A 198 -14.85 -14.59 -28.31
CA PHE A 198 -15.42 -13.26 -28.11
C PHE A 198 -15.85 -12.69 -29.46
N GLY A 199 -17.17 -12.56 -29.63
CA GLY A 199 -17.78 -11.99 -30.82
C GLY A 199 -17.35 -10.54 -31.03
N ALA A 200 -17.23 -10.16 -32.30
CA ALA A 200 -16.79 -8.85 -32.77
C ALA A 200 -17.63 -7.70 -32.20
N PHE A 201 -16.97 -6.77 -31.51
CA PHE A 201 -17.48 -5.42 -31.30
C PHE A 201 -16.69 -4.46 -32.19
N SER A 202 -17.35 -3.96 -33.24
CA SER A 202 -16.84 -2.93 -34.14
C SER A 202 -17.17 -1.57 -33.57
N ILE A 203 -16.16 -0.74 -33.31
CA ILE A 203 -16.36 0.69 -33.04
C ILE A 203 -15.61 1.46 -34.12
N ARG A 204 -16.37 1.97 -35.09
CA ARG A 204 -15.93 3.00 -36.03
C ARG A 204 -15.75 4.31 -35.27
N GLY A 205 -14.55 4.87 -35.29
CA GLY A 205 -14.30 6.23 -34.81
C GLY A 205 -14.77 7.28 -35.83
N PRO A 206 -14.97 8.55 -35.42
CA PRO A 206 -14.97 9.67 -36.33
C PRO A 206 -13.64 10.44 -36.26
N MET A 207 -13.07 10.71 -37.44
CA MET A 207 -12.10 11.77 -37.69
C MET A 207 -12.74 13.15 -37.48
N PHE A 208 -12.05 14.09 -36.82
CA PHE A 208 -12.13 15.53 -37.13
C PHE A 208 -10.83 16.25 -36.67
N GLY A 209 -10.38 17.19 -37.50
CA GLY A 209 -9.07 17.86 -37.51
C GLY A 209 -8.84 19.01 -36.49
N PRO A 210 -7.81 19.86 -36.71
CA PRO A 210 -7.20 20.68 -35.68
C PRO A 210 -7.81 22.09 -35.56
N VAL A 211 -8.02 22.56 -34.33
CA VAL A 211 -8.28 23.96 -33.90
C VAL A 211 -7.84 24.00 -32.42
N GLY A 212 -7.15 24.96 -31.83
CA GLY A 212 -6.69 26.31 -32.14
C GLY A 212 -6.36 26.95 -30.77
N MET A 213 -5.27 27.70 -30.68
CA MET A 213 -4.85 28.46 -29.48
C MET A 213 -5.98 29.31 -28.87
N ARG A 214 -6.08 29.35 -27.53
CA ARG A 214 -6.44 30.56 -26.76
C ARG A 214 -6.24 30.42 -25.24
N ASP A 215 -5.26 31.19 -24.78
CA ASP A 215 -5.16 32.11 -23.64
C ASP A 215 -5.86 31.87 -22.27
N ARG A 216 -5.11 32.32 -21.25
CA ARG A 216 -5.28 32.32 -19.80
C ARG A 216 -6.62 32.87 -19.30
N ARG A 217 -7.09 32.31 -18.19
CA ARG A 217 -7.43 33.11 -16.98
C ARG A 217 -7.55 32.26 -15.71
N THR A 218 -6.87 32.75 -14.69
CA THR A 218 -6.82 32.36 -13.29
C THR A 218 -8.11 32.75 -12.54
N THR A 219 -8.66 31.84 -11.75
CA THR A 219 -9.47 32.17 -10.54
C THR A 219 -9.35 31.03 -9.53
N GLY A 220 -8.86 31.34 -8.33
CA GLY A 220 -8.71 30.39 -7.21
C GLY A 220 -10.01 30.14 -6.46
N ILE A 221 -10.07 29.01 -5.75
CA ILE A 221 -11.11 28.72 -4.77
C ILE A 221 -10.45 28.08 -3.55
N SER A 222 -10.70 28.69 -2.39
CA SER A 222 -10.36 28.24 -1.04
C SER A 222 -11.52 27.42 -0.49
N MET A 223 -11.23 26.27 0.13
CA MET A 223 -12.22 25.55 0.94
C MET A 223 -11.66 25.29 2.34
N ARG A 224 -12.31 25.92 3.33
CA ARG A 224 -12.28 25.54 4.74
C ARG A 224 -13.36 24.48 4.94
N PHE A 225 -13.05 23.40 5.65
CA PHE A 225 -14.06 22.49 6.18
C PHE A 225 -14.25 22.74 7.68
N MET A 226 -15.53 22.86 8.05
CA MET A 226 -16.05 22.79 9.41
C MET A 226 -15.99 21.36 9.93
#